data_AF-A0A9K3N5I4-F1
#
_entry.id   AF-A0A9K3N5I4-F1
#
_cell.length_a   1.000
_cell.length_b   1.000
_cell.length_c   1.000
_cell.angle_alpha   90.00
_cell.angle_beta   90.00
_cell.angle_gamma   90.00
#
_symmetry.space_group_name_H-M   'P 1'
#
loop_
_entity.id
_entity.type
_entity.pdbx_description
1 polymer ?
#
loop_
_entity_poly.entity_id
_entity_poly.type
_entity_poly.pdbx_seq_one_letter_code
_entity_poly.pdbx_strand_id
1 'polypeptide(L)'
;MRFGDLEGKLSDSEKRHAAELKEMQTSYNQLLADHHRLMDEKKELERARDRAIESHTATIDEAKGMLTRCDGEMVELYSHVSELMLTKQWFLTDGIAWVVKLVHQSPELEKVVADLVSSVNAVGANEGIKQGFHAALNSVRSVEEVPGYDEGAKDALDAAIKAFDDFHISVLGKVADLIYKPLSVIKQRSQLPIVKEDYEV
;
A
#
# COMPACT_ATOMS: atom_id res chain seq x y z
N MET A 1 -0.93 97.60 27.32
CA MET A 1 -1.62 97.27 28.59
C MET A 1 -1.52 95.78 28.77
N ARG A 2 -0.72 95.29 29.73
CA ARG A 2 -0.47 93.86 29.90
C ARG A 2 -1.64 93.24 30.66
N PHE A 3 -1.94 91.96 30.41
CA PHE A 3 -3.04 91.22 31.05
C PHE A 3 -3.07 91.35 32.59
N GLY A 4 -1.90 91.51 33.22
CA GLY A 4 -1.76 91.73 34.66
C GLY A 4 -2.25 93.09 35.19
N ASP A 5 -2.41 94.12 34.35
CA ASP A 5 -2.86 95.46 34.78
C ASP A 5 -4.40 95.54 34.99
N LEU A 6 -5.15 94.54 34.49
CA LEU A 6 -6.62 94.48 34.59
C LEU A 6 -7.09 93.59 35.76
N GLU A 7 -6.28 92.63 36.22
CA GLU A 7 -6.60 91.73 37.35
C GLU A 7 -6.76 92.47 38.69
N GLY A 8 -6.08 93.61 38.86
CA GLY A 8 -6.16 94.43 40.07
C GLY A 8 -7.46 95.24 40.23
N LYS A 9 -8.32 95.31 39.20
CA LYS A 9 -9.53 96.15 39.19
C LYS A 9 -10.87 95.39 39.24
N LEU A 10 -10.83 94.05 39.31
CA LEU A 10 -12.02 93.20 39.35
C LEU A 10 -12.62 93.10 40.76
N SER A 11 -13.95 93.08 40.83
CA SER A 11 -14.75 92.68 42.00
C SER A 11 -14.41 91.24 42.41
N ASP A 12 -14.54 90.92 43.70
CA ASP A 12 -14.31 89.58 44.24
C ASP A 12 -15.24 88.51 43.63
N SER A 13 -16.38 88.90 43.06
CA SER A 13 -17.26 88.01 42.29
C SER A 13 -16.67 87.68 40.91
N GLU A 14 -16.06 88.66 40.24
CA GLU A 14 -15.51 88.49 38.90
C GLU A 14 -14.20 87.69 38.93
N LYS A 15 -13.39 87.84 39.99
CA LYS A 15 -12.21 86.99 40.24
C LYS A 15 -12.58 85.52 40.45
N ARG A 16 -13.70 85.25 41.13
CA ARG A 16 -14.22 83.88 41.32
C ARG A 16 -14.67 83.25 40.01
N HIS A 17 -15.46 83.97 39.20
CA HIS A 17 -15.88 83.48 37.89
C HIS A 17 -14.71 83.28 36.92
N ALA A 18 -13.68 84.13 36.96
CA ALA A 18 -12.47 83.94 36.18
C ALA A 18 -11.70 82.66 36.59
N ALA A 19 -11.65 82.35 37.89
CA ALA A 19 -11.05 81.11 38.40
C ALA A 19 -11.85 79.86 37.97
N GLU A 20 -13.18 79.90 38.08
CA GLU A 20 -14.08 78.83 37.64
C GLU A 20 -13.96 78.55 36.13
N LEU A 21 -13.89 79.61 35.30
CA LEU A 21 -13.67 79.48 33.86
C LEU A 21 -12.31 78.86 33.53
N LYS A 22 -11.26 79.24 34.28
CA LYS A 22 -9.92 78.68 34.09
C LYS A 22 -9.86 77.21 34.49
N GLU A 23 -10.54 76.82 35.56
CA GLU A 23 -10.68 75.43 36.00
C GLU A 23 -11.47 74.61 34.97
N MET A 24 -12.60 75.14 34.48
CA MET A 24 -13.40 74.51 33.43
C MET A 24 -12.59 74.33 32.14
N GLN A 25 -11.83 75.33 31.72
CA GLN A 25 -10.96 75.25 30.54
C GLN A 25 -9.87 74.19 30.72
N THR A 26 -9.27 74.10 31.91
CA THR A 26 -8.24 73.09 32.22
C THR A 26 -8.84 71.68 32.19
N SER A 27 -10.01 71.50 32.79
CA SER A 27 -10.76 70.25 32.77
C SER A 27 -11.17 69.83 31.34
N TYR A 28 -11.65 70.78 30.54
CA TYR A 28 -11.99 70.53 29.13
C TYR A 28 -10.77 70.12 28.29
N ASN A 29 -9.64 70.81 28.47
CA ASN A 29 -8.39 70.46 27.79
C ASN A 29 -7.89 69.06 28.19
N GLN A 30 -8.01 68.70 29.47
CA GLN A 30 -7.66 67.37 29.97
C GLN A 30 -8.57 66.30 29.35
N LEU A 31 -9.88 66.55 29.31
CA LEU A 31 -10.85 65.64 28.68
C LEU A 31 -10.56 65.44 27.18
N LEU A 32 -10.19 66.51 26.47
CA LEU A 32 -9.81 66.42 25.06
C LEU A 32 -8.54 65.58 24.85
N ALA A 33 -7.54 65.77 25.71
CA ALA A 33 -6.31 64.98 25.69
C ALA A 33 -6.57 63.49 25.97
N ASP A 34 -7.39 63.19 26.98
CA ASP A 34 -7.78 61.82 27.31
C ASP A 34 -8.63 61.18 26.19
N HIS A 35 -9.51 61.96 25.54
CA HIS A 35 -10.28 61.49 24.40
C HIS A 35 -9.39 61.08 23.23
N HIS A 36 -8.42 61.92 22.85
CA HIS A 36 -7.46 61.56 21.80
C HIS A 36 -6.62 60.34 22.17
N ARG A 37 -6.15 60.23 23.43
CA ARG A 37 -5.42 59.06 23.90
C ARG A 37 -6.24 57.77 23.76
N LEU A 38 -7.50 57.79 24.19
CA LEU A 38 -8.39 56.64 24.10
C LEU A 38 -8.69 56.25 22.65
N MET A 39 -8.79 57.23 21.74
CA MET A 39 -8.99 56.97 20.32
C MET A 39 -7.77 56.29 19.68
N ASP A 40 -6.56 56.71 20.06
CA ASP A 40 -5.32 56.06 19.60
C ASP A 40 -5.19 54.64 20.17
N GLU A 41 -5.44 54.45 21.46
CA GLU A 41 -5.45 53.13 22.11
C GLU A 41 -6.46 52.19 21.46
N LYS A 42 -7.69 52.67 21.18
CA LYS A 42 -8.71 51.90 20.46
C LYS A 42 -8.21 51.47 19.08
N LYS A 43 -7.59 52.38 18.33
CA LYS A 43 -7.08 52.10 16.99
C LYS A 43 -5.95 51.07 17.02
N GLU A 44 -5.10 51.07 18.04
CA GLU A 44 -4.08 50.03 18.19
C GLU A 44 -4.65 48.69 18.64
N LEU A 45 -5.68 48.68 19.50
CA LEU A 45 -6.39 47.46 19.85
C LEU A 45 -7.08 46.84 18.62
N GLU A 46 -7.70 47.65 17.76
CA GLU A 46 -8.30 47.18 16.50
C GLU A 46 -7.24 46.57 15.57
N ARG A 47 -6.08 47.21 15.40
CA ARG A 47 -4.99 46.65 14.59
C ARG A 47 -4.38 45.39 15.20
N ALA A 48 -4.26 45.32 16.53
CA ALA A 48 -3.77 44.12 17.21
C ALA A 48 -4.76 42.95 17.04
N ARG A 49 -6.05 43.22 17.18
CA ARG A 49 -7.12 42.25 16.90
C ARG A 49 -7.07 41.76 15.46
N ASP A 50 -6.98 42.66 14.49
CA ASP A 50 -6.99 42.29 13.07
C ASP A 50 -5.79 41.41 12.71
N ARG A 51 -4.59 41.73 13.22
CA ARG A 51 -3.40 40.87 13.09
C ARG A 51 -3.59 39.49 13.73
N ALA A 52 -4.22 39.43 14.90
CA ALA A 52 -4.50 38.15 15.56
C ALA A 52 -5.52 37.32 14.75
N ILE A 53 -6.55 37.96 14.19
CA ILE A 53 -7.54 37.31 13.33
C ILE A 53 -6.87 36.77 12.05
N GLU A 54 -6.01 37.56 11.39
CA GLU A 54 -5.27 37.13 10.20
C GLU A 54 -4.37 35.93 10.51
N SER A 55 -3.62 36.00 11.62
CA SER A 55 -2.75 34.90 12.06
C SER A 55 -3.52 33.61 12.36
N HIS A 56 -4.64 33.72 13.07
CA HIS A 56 -5.50 32.56 13.35
C HIS A 56 -6.16 32.02 12.09
N THR A 57 -6.62 32.88 11.19
CA THR A 57 -7.17 32.48 9.89
C THR A 57 -6.15 31.69 9.09
N ALA A 58 -4.91 32.17 8.99
CA ALA A 58 -3.83 31.47 8.29
C ALA A 58 -3.55 30.07 8.90
N THR A 59 -3.53 29.97 10.23
CA THR A 59 -3.33 28.68 10.93
C THR A 59 -4.48 27.71 10.66
N ILE A 60 -5.72 28.21 10.68
CA ILE A 60 -6.91 27.41 10.39
C ILE A 60 -6.88 26.90 8.95
N ASP A 61 -6.51 27.75 8.00
CA ASP A 61 -6.47 27.36 6.59
C ASP A 61 -5.34 26.37 6.28
N GLU A 62 -4.19 26.50 6.94
CA GLU A 62 -3.13 25.49 6.90
C GLU A 62 -3.63 24.14 7.46
N ALA A 63 -4.28 24.15 8.62
CA ALA A 63 -4.83 22.94 9.23
C ALA A 63 -5.90 22.27 8.35
N LYS A 64 -6.77 23.05 7.69
CA LYS A 64 -7.73 22.54 6.71
C LYS A 64 -7.02 21.91 5.51
N GLY A 65 -5.98 22.55 4.99
CA GLY A 65 -5.18 22.00 3.89
C GLY A 65 -4.55 20.67 4.25
N MET A 66 -3.98 20.55 5.45
CA MET A 66 -3.45 19.29 5.97
C MET A 66 -4.53 18.21 6.10
N LEU A 67 -5.72 18.57 6.61
CA LEU A 67 -6.84 17.64 6.75
C LEU A 67 -7.32 17.13 5.40
N THR A 68 -7.51 18.01 4.41
CA THR A 68 -7.90 17.61 3.05
C THR A 68 -6.89 16.67 2.40
N ARG A 69 -5.58 16.91 2.60
CA ARG A 69 -4.54 15.98 2.12
C ARG A 69 -4.65 14.62 2.80
N CYS A 70 -4.81 14.61 4.12
CA CYS A 70 -4.95 13.38 4.91
C CYS A 70 -6.17 12.56 4.45
N ASP A 71 -7.31 13.21 4.21
CA ASP A 71 -8.51 12.57 3.70
C ASP A 71 -8.28 11.94 2.31
N GLY A 72 -7.54 12.63 1.43
CA GLY A 72 -7.14 12.10 0.13
C GLY A 72 -6.26 10.85 0.24
N GLU A 73 -5.21 10.92 1.06
CA GLU A 73 -4.32 9.78 1.34
C GLU A 73 -5.07 8.59 1.95
N MET A 74 -6.02 8.87 2.85
CA MET A 74 -6.87 7.85 3.44
C MET A 74 -7.72 7.13 2.39
N VAL A 75 -8.34 7.86 1.45
CA VAL A 75 -9.12 7.27 0.34
C VAL A 75 -8.25 6.38 -0.55
N GLU A 76 -7.05 6.85 -0.91
CA GLU A 76 -6.11 6.05 -1.71
C GLU A 76 -5.68 4.78 -0.98
N LEU A 77 -5.33 4.87 0.31
CA LEU A 77 -4.95 3.71 1.11
C LEU A 77 -6.11 2.70 1.23
N TYR A 78 -7.34 3.17 1.47
CA TYR A 78 -8.51 2.28 1.50
C TYR A 78 -8.74 1.56 0.18
N SER A 79 -8.52 2.24 -0.95
CA SER A 79 -8.58 1.62 -2.29
C SER A 79 -7.54 0.51 -2.43
N HIS A 80 -6.29 0.76 -2.05
CA HIS A 80 -5.22 -0.24 -2.12
C HIS A 80 -5.49 -1.45 -1.20
N VAL A 81 -5.93 -1.22 0.03
CA VAL A 81 -6.28 -2.31 0.96
C VAL A 81 -7.45 -3.12 0.41
N SER A 82 -8.46 -2.46 -0.16
CA SER A 82 -9.61 -3.13 -0.77
C SER A 82 -9.20 -4.00 -1.97
N GLU A 83 -8.33 -3.50 -2.84
CA GLU A 83 -7.80 -4.28 -3.96
C GLU A 83 -6.97 -5.48 -3.46
N LEU A 84 -6.15 -5.30 -2.43
CA LEU A 84 -5.37 -6.38 -1.83
C LEU A 84 -6.28 -7.47 -1.23
N MET A 85 -7.35 -7.07 -0.54
CA MET A 85 -8.34 -8.00 0.01
C MET A 85 -9.06 -8.79 -1.09
N LEU A 86 -9.48 -8.13 -2.17
CA LEU A 86 -10.08 -8.79 -3.32
C LEU A 86 -9.10 -9.74 -4.01
N THR A 87 -7.83 -9.36 -4.10
CA THR A 87 -6.76 -10.18 -4.69
C THR A 87 -6.52 -11.43 -3.86
N LYS A 88 -6.41 -11.27 -2.53
CA LYS A 88 -6.28 -12.38 -1.59
C LYS A 88 -7.47 -13.33 -1.67
N GLN A 89 -8.69 -12.79 -1.65
CA GLN A 89 -9.91 -13.59 -1.76
C GLN A 89 -9.91 -14.40 -3.05
N TRP A 90 -9.66 -13.74 -4.19
CA TRP A 90 -9.61 -14.41 -5.48
C TRP A 90 -8.52 -15.48 -5.55
N PHE A 91 -7.32 -15.21 -5.01
CA PHE A 91 -6.24 -16.19 -4.99
C PHE A 91 -6.63 -17.45 -4.22
N LEU A 92 -7.25 -17.28 -3.04
CA LEU A 92 -7.70 -18.37 -2.19
C LEU A 92 -8.89 -19.17 -2.75
N THR A 93 -9.66 -18.60 -3.69
CA THR A 93 -10.80 -19.30 -4.32
C THR A 93 -10.44 -19.83 -5.71
N ASP A 94 -10.19 -18.94 -6.66
CA ASP A 94 -10.03 -19.27 -8.07
C ASP A 94 -8.55 -19.40 -8.45
N GLY A 95 -7.67 -18.62 -7.82
CA GLY A 95 -6.25 -18.60 -8.13
C GLY A 95 -5.56 -19.94 -7.88
N ILE A 96 -5.85 -20.61 -6.75
CA ILE A 96 -5.33 -21.96 -6.48
C ILE A 96 -5.79 -22.95 -7.55
N ALA A 97 -7.08 -22.94 -7.90
CA ALA A 97 -7.60 -23.84 -8.93
C ALA A 97 -6.92 -23.60 -10.29
N TRP A 98 -6.65 -22.33 -10.62
CA TRP A 98 -5.90 -21.96 -11.81
C TRP A 98 -4.44 -22.45 -11.77
N VAL A 99 -3.72 -22.27 -10.66
CA VAL A 99 -2.35 -22.78 -10.50
C VAL A 99 -2.32 -24.31 -10.62
N VAL A 100 -3.23 -25.01 -9.95
CA VAL A 100 -3.35 -26.48 -10.06
C VAL A 100 -3.56 -26.91 -11.51
N LYS A 101 -4.42 -26.20 -12.25
CA LYS A 101 -4.66 -26.47 -13.67
C LYS A 101 -3.40 -26.26 -14.52
N LEU A 102 -2.65 -25.18 -14.29
CA LEU A 102 -1.37 -24.93 -14.97
C LEU A 102 -0.38 -26.07 -14.73
N VAL A 103 -0.25 -26.52 -13.48
CA VAL A 103 0.65 -27.63 -13.13
C VAL A 103 0.22 -28.93 -13.81
N HIS A 104 -1.08 -29.28 -13.78
CA HIS A 104 -1.57 -30.51 -14.43
C HIS A 104 -1.45 -30.50 -15.95
N GLN A 105 -1.47 -29.31 -16.57
CA GLN A 105 -1.35 -29.15 -18.01
C GLN A 105 0.09 -28.89 -18.46
N SER A 106 1.07 -29.00 -17.55
CA SER A 106 2.49 -28.84 -17.84
C SER A 106 3.01 -30.02 -18.65
N PRO A 107 3.52 -29.78 -19.88
CA PRO A 107 4.19 -30.82 -20.66
C PRO A 107 5.39 -31.41 -19.93
N GLU A 108 6.06 -30.62 -19.10
CA GLU A 108 7.20 -31.08 -18.31
C GLU A 108 6.76 -32.08 -17.23
N LEU A 109 5.64 -31.81 -16.52
CA LEU A 109 5.07 -32.78 -15.59
C LEU A 109 4.60 -34.05 -16.32
N GLU A 110 3.91 -33.89 -17.45
CA GLU A 110 3.46 -35.01 -18.28
C GLU A 110 4.62 -35.94 -18.66
N LYS A 111 5.73 -35.36 -19.13
CA LYS A 111 6.92 -36.11 -19.52
C LYS A 111 7.53 -36.89 -18.35
N VAL A 112 7.78 -36.22 -17.23
CA VAL A 112 8.43 -36.85 -16.06
C VAL A 112 7.55 -37.97 -15.50
N VAL A 113 6.23 -37.77 -15.45
CA VAL A 113 5.28 -38.82 -15.02
C VAL A 113 5.26 -39.98 -16.01
N ALA A 114 5.28 -39.71 -17.32
CA ALA A 114 5.32 -40.76 -18.34
C ALA A 114 6.61 -41.61 -18.23
N ASP A 115 7.77 -40.96 -18.06
CA ASP A 115 9.06 -41.63 -17.88
C ASP A 115 9.08 -42.50 -16.62
N LEU A 116 8.51 -42.00 -15.51
CA LEU A 116 8.38 -42.74 -14.26
C LEU A 116 7.47 -43.96 -14.43
N VAL A 117 6.28 -43.79 -14.99
CA VAL A 117 5.32 -44.88 -15.22
C VAL A 117 5.90 -45.95 -16.15
N SER A 118 6.58 -45.54 -17.23
CA SER A 118 7.24 -46.47 -18.14
C SER A 118 8.32 -47.29 -17.44
N SER A 119 9.13 -46.65 -16.58
CA SER A 119 10.22 -47.32 -15.86
C SER A 119 9.70 -48.28 -14.80
N VAL A 120 8.63 -47.90 -14.07
CA VAL A 120 7.95 -48.80 -13.12
C VAL A 120 7.40 -50.04 -13.82
N ASN A 121 6.77 -49.86 -14.98
CA ASN A 121 6.24 -50.97 -15.78
C ASN A 121 7.36 -51.91 -16.27
N ALA A 122 8.51 -51.36 -16.68
CA ALA A 122 9.67 -52.15 -17.09
C ALA A 122 10.23 -53.00 -15.94
N VAL A 123 10.38 -52.41 -14.75
CA VAL A 123 10.81 -53.14 -13.54
C VAL A 123 9.80 -54.22 -13.17
N GLY A 124 8.50 -53.93 -13.23
CA GLY A 124 7.45 -54.91 -12.97
C GLY A 124 7.47 -56.08 -13.95
N ALA A 125 7.68 -55.80 -15.24
CA ALA A 125 7.81 -56.83 -16.27
C ALA A 125 9.02 -57.74 -16.02
N ASN A 126 10.18 -57.15 -15.69
CA ASN A 126 11.38 -57.89 -15.35
C ASN A 126 11.22 -58.79 -14.13
N GLU A 127 10.58 -58.28 -13.08
CA GLU A 127 10.35 -59.08 -11.88
C GLU A 127 9.40 -60.25 -12.19
N GLY A 128 8.37 -60.01 -13.01
CA GLY A 128 7.51 -61.08 -13.53
C GLY A 128 8.26 -62.16 -14.32
N ILE A 129 9.16 -61.74 -15.22
CA ILE A 129 10.03 -62.65 -15.98
C ILE A 129 10.92 -63.47 -15.04
N LYS A 130 11.57 -62.80 -14.07
CA LYS A 130 12.48 -63.43 -13.12
C LYS A 130 11.78 -64.47 -12.26
N GLN A 131 10.61 -64.13 -11.71
CA GLN A 131 9.81 -65.07 -10.92
C GLN A 131 9.29 -66.25 -11.76
N GLY A 132 8.84 -65.99 -13.00
CA GLY A 132 8.41 -67.05 -13.93
C GLY A 132 9.56 -67.99 -14.31
N PHE A 133 10.75 -67.44 -14.54
CA PHE A 133 11.97 -68.20 -14.83
C PHE A 133 12.40 -69.08 -13.66
N HIS A 134 12.31 -68.58 -12.42
CA HIS A 134 12.58 -69.36 -11.21
C HIS A 134 11.53 -70.46 -10.96
N ALA A 135 10.26 -70.22 -11.31
CA ALA A 135 9.19 -71.20 -11.15
C ALA A 135 9.27 -72.34 -12.18
N ALA A 136 9.88 -72.13 -13.34
CA ALA A 136 10.09 -73.16 -14.34
C ALA A 136 11.18 -74.15 -13.89
N LEU A 137 10.78 -75.34 -13.43
CA LEU A 137 11.71 -76.43 -13.11
C LEU A 137 12.48 -76.84 -14.38
N ASN A 138 13.83 -76.68 -14.36
CA ASN A 138 14.84 -77.02 -15.38
C ASN A 138 15.42 -75.88 -16.23
N SER A 139 15.49 -74.66 -15.71
CA SER A 139 16.17 -73.55 -16.39
C SER A 139 17.71 -73.71 -16.36
N VAL A 140 18.31 -74.15 -17.47
CA VAL A 140 19.79 -74.32 -17.64
C VAL A 140 20.48 -73.00 -18.07
N ARG A 141 19.69 -71.97 -18.41
CA ARG A 141 20.16 -70.69 -18.95
C ARG A 141 20.22 -69.59 -17.89
N SER A 142 20.71 -68.42 -18.26
CA SER A 142 20.63 -67.21 -17.42
C SER A 142 19.28 -66.52 -17.59
N VAL A 143 18.79 -65.81 -16.58
CA VAL A 143 17.51 -65.06 -16.67
C VAL A 143 17.65 -63.88 -17.66
N GLU A 144 18.86 -63.39 -17.82
CA GLU A 144 19.27 -62.32 -18.73
C GLU A 144 19.13 -62.73 -20.21
N GLU A 145 19.04 -64.04 -20.50
CA GLU A 145 18.79 -64.55 -21.86
C GLU A 145 17.30 -64.65 -22.20
N VAL A 146 16.40 -64.33 -21.26
CA VAL A 146 14.94 -64.41 -21.49
C VAL A 146 14.50 -63.22 -22.34
N PRO A 147 13.79 -63.46 -23.47
CA PRO A 147 13.29 -62.38 -24.32
C PRO A 147 12.46 -61.38 -23.54
N GLY A 148 12.78 -60.10 -23.68
CA GLY A 148 12.09 -59.00 -23.00
C GLY A 148 12.60 -58.69 -21.60
N TYR A 149 13.61 -59.41 -21.09
CA TYR A 149 14.33 -59.00 -19.89
C TYR A 149 15.24 -57.80 -20.18
N ASP A 150 15.18 -56.77 -19.33
CA ASP A 150 16.00 -55.55 -19.44
C ASP A 150 16.83 -55.32 -18.17
N GLU A 151 18.11 -55.70 -18.18
CA GLU A 151 19.01 -55.55 -17.02
C GLU A 151 19.09 -54.09 -16.50
N GLY A 152 18.84 -53.10 -17.36
CA GLY A 152 18.90 -51.67 -17.02
C GLY A 152 17.62 -51.07 -16.44
N ALA A 153 16.50 -51.83 -16.37
CA ALA A 153 15.20 -51.25 -15.97
C ALA A 153 15.21 -50.63 -14.57
N LYS A 154 16.00 -51.20 -13.64
CA LYS A 154 16.11 -50.67 -12.28
C LYS A 154 16.87 -49.35 -12.23
N ASP A 155 17.98 -49.24 -12.97
CA ASP A 155 18.74 -48.00 -13.08
C ASP A 155 17.91 -46.91 -13.78
N ALA A 156 17.10 -47.29 -14.79
CA ALA A 156 16.15 -46.40 -15.44
C ALA A 156 15.07 -45.90 -14.48
N LEU A 157 14.54 -46.76 -13.61
CA LEU A 157 13.60 -46.36 -12.56
C LEU A 157 14.24 -45.41 -11.55
N ASP A 158 15.45 -45.71 -11.07
CA ASP A 158 16.17 -44.84 -10.13
C ASP A 158 16.45 -43.46 -10.76
N ALA A 159 16.80 -43.42 -12.05
CA ALA A 159 16.97 -42.19 -12.81
C ALA A 159 15.64 -41.41 -12.97
N ALA A 160 14.53 -42.09 -13.25
CA ALA A 160 13.21 -41.48 -13.40
C ALA A 160 12.68 -40.93 -12.06
N ILE A 161 12.89 -41.65 -10.94
CA ILE A 161 12.56 -41.17 -9.60
C ILE A 161 13.36 -39.90 -9.31
N LYS A 162 14.67 -39.92 -9.55
CA LYS A 162 15.52 -38.74 -9.35
C LYS A 162 15.06 -37.56 -10.21
N ALA A 163 14.71 -37.81 -11.47
CA ALA A 163 14.18 -36.77 -12.35
C ALA A 163 12.84 -36.19 -11.85
N PHE A 164 11.99 -37.00 -11.21
CA PHE A 164 10.75 -36.56 -10.58
C PHE A 164 10.99 -35.76 -9.30
N ASP A 165 11.94 -36.18 -8.45
CA ASP A 165 12.28 -35.46 -7.22
C ASP A 165 12.94 -34.10 -7.51
N ASP A 166 13.80 -34.04 -8.52
CA ASP A 166 14.49 -32.81 -8.94
C ASP A 166 13.64 -31.94 -9.89
N PHE A 167 12.40 -32.34 -10.19
CA PHE A 167 11.55 -31.67 -11.17
C PHE A 167 11.08 -30.28 -10.69
N HIS A 168 11.22 -29.29 -11.57
CA HIS A 168 10.76 -27.91 -11.35
C HIS A 168 9.77 -27.50 -12.45
N ILE A 169 8.64 -26.93 -12.05
CA ILE A 169 7.58 -26.52 -12.99
C ILE A 169 7.83 -25.07 -13.41
N SER A 170 8.28 -24.88 -14.65
CA SER A 170 8.60 -23.58 -15.27
C SER A 170 7.43 -22.58 -15.20
N VAL A 171 6.20 -23.07 -15.38
CA VAL A 171 4.98 -22.25 -15.43
C VAL A 171 4.71 -21.47 -14.14
N LEU A 172 5.21 -21.96 -13.00
CA LEU A 172 5.08 -21.27 -11.72
C LEU A 172 5.90 -19.97 -11.70
N GLY A 173 6.99 -19.89 -12.47
CA GLY A 173 7.74 -18.65 -12.65
C GLY A 173 6.90 -17.55 -13.31
N LYS A 174 6.13 -17.89 -14.35
CA LYS A 174 5.24 -16.92 -15.02
C LYS A 174 4.07 -16.47 -14.14
N VAL A 175 3.61 -17.33 -13.21
CA VAL A 175 2.64 -16.92 -12.19
C VAL A 175 3.28 -15.95 -11.19
N ALA A 176 4.55 -16.17 -10.82
CA ALA A 176 5.26 -15.29 -9.91
C ALA A 176 5.47 -13.87 -10.49
N ASP A 177 5.64 -13.74 -11.81
CA ASP A 177 5.74 -12.44 -12.50
C ASP A 177 4.48 -11.57 -12.36
N LEU A 178 3.35 -12.17 -11.96
CA LEU A 178 2.08 -11.49 -11.77
C LEU A 178 1.91 -10.89 -10.36
N ILE A 179 2.85 -11.10 -9.43
CA ILE A 179 2.69 -10.75 -8.01
C ILE A 179 2.40 -9.25 -7.76
N TYR A 180 2.91 -8.37 -8.63
CA TYR A 180 2.70 -6.92 -8.54
C TYR A 180 1.68 -6.39 -9.56
N LYS A 181 0.98 -7.28 -10.27
CA LYS A 181 -0.01 -6.87 -11.27
C LYS A 181 -1.39 -6.66 -10.61
N PRO A 182 -2.19 -5.71 -11.11
CA PRO A 182 -3.57 -5.52 -10.63
C PRO A 182 -4.41 -6.80 -10.78
N LEU A 183 -5.38 -6.99 -9.90
CA LEU A 183 -6.23 -8.19 -9.91
C LEU A 183 -6.92 -8.43 -11.27
N SER A 184 -7.32 -7.36 -11.95
CA SER A 184 -7.94 -7.42 -13.28
C SER A 184 -7.04 -8.10 -14.31
N VAL A 185 -5.74 -7.80 -14.28
CA VAL A 185 -4.73 -8.38 -15.17
C VAL A 185 -4.51 -9.86 -14.83
N ILE A 186 -4.43 -10.20 -13.55
CA ILE A 186 -4.27 -11.59 -13.09
C ILE A 186 -5.47 -12.44 -13.53
N LYS A 187 -6.70 -11.93 -13.32
CA LYS A 187 -7.93 -12.60 -13.74
C LYS A 187 -7.99 -12.79 -15.25
N GLN A 188 -7.66 -11.76 -16.02
CA GLN A 188 -7.61 -11.86 -17.47
C GLN A 188 -6.63 -12.96 -17.92
N ARG A 189 -5.43 -12.99 -17.32
CA ARG A 189 -4.44 -14.02 -17.64
C ARG A 189 -4.91 -15.44 -17.31
N SER A 190 -5.66 -15.60 -16.21
CA SER A 190 -6.19 -16.90 -15.79
C SER A 190 -7.27 -17.48 -16.71
N GLN A 191 -7.94 -16.63 -17.50
CA GLN A 191 -8.97 -17.02 -18.45
C GLN A 191 -8.41 -17.40 -19.82
N LEU A 192 -7.17 -17.00 -20.12
CA LEU A 192 -6.54 -17.32 -21.39
C LEU A 192 -6.21 -18.82 -21.45
N PRO A 193 -6.34 -19.45 -22.64
CA PRO A 193 -5.90 -20.81 -22.84
C PRO A 193 -4.40 -20.92 -22.57
N ILE A 194 -4.01 -22.07 -22.01
CA ILE A 194 -2.62 -22.38 -21.74
C ILE A 194 -1.98 -22.82 -23.05
N VAL A 195 -0.98 -22.08 -23.52
CA VAL A 195 -0.32 -22.30 -24.82
C VAL A 195 1.11 -22.82 -24.61
N LYS A 196 1.70 -23.48 -25.60
CA LYS A 196 3.07 -24.03 -25.48
C LYS A 196 4.12 -22.97 -25.11
N GLU A 197 3.94 -21.75 -25.59
CA GLU A 197 4.75 -20.57 -25.25
C GLU A 197 4.76 -20.27 -23.75
N ASP A 198 3.77 -20.75 -22.98
CA ASP A 198 3.73 -20.62 -21.52
C ASP A 198 4.74 -21.52 -20.82
N TYR A 199 5.35 -22.48 -21.53
CA TYR A 199 6.35 -23.40 -21.02
C TYR A 199 7.75 -23.18 -21.64
N GLU A 200 7.85 -22.29 -22.62
CA GLU A 200 9.13 -21.87 -23.21
C GLU A 200 9.75 -20.76 -22.34
N VAL A 201 11.06 -20.88 -22.08
CA VAL A 201 11.91 -19.88 -21.41
C VAL A 201 12.58 -19.01 -22.45
#